data_AF-A0AAN7VH14-F1
#
_entry.id   AF-A0AAN7VH14-F1
#
_cell.length_a   1.000
_cell.length_b   1.000
_cell.length_c   1.000
_cell.angle_alpha   90.00
_cell.angle_beta   90.00
_cell.angle_gamma   90.00
#
_symmetry.space_group_name_H-M   'P 1'
#
loop_
_entity.id
_entity.type
_entity.pdbx_description
1 polymer ?
#
loop_
_entity_poly.entity_id
_entity_poly.type
_entity_poly.pdbx_seq_one_letter_code
_entity_poly.pdbx_strand_id
1 'polypeptide(L)'
;MNRFRTTHTVIDNAHPQTCHTVRTEEVLAAVERSVEEDPNVSIRHHLALRAYKIQLVQKLKSRDHHVRRTFSEWAENKISHFWLNGYVNTQNCRIWSENNPEAFIETPLHPQKLTVWCAL
;
A
#
# COMPACT_ATOMS: atom_id res chain seq x y z
N MET A 1 17.26 7.36 26.45
CA MET A 1 16.03 6.73 27.00
C MET A 1 14.79 7.62 26.91
N ASN A 2 14.89 8.95 27.08
CA ASN A 2 13.73 9.86 27.03
C ASN A 2 13.07 10.01 25.65
N ARG A 3 13.85 9.92 24.57
CA ARG A 3 13.35 10.02 23.19
C ARG A 3 12.24 9.01 22.84
N PHE A 4 12.43 7.75 23.24
CA PHE A 4 11.44 6.70 22.99
C PHE A 4 10.11 6.93 23.70
N ARG A 5 10.13 7.57 24.89
CA ARG A 5 8.90 7.87 25.64
C ARG A 5 8.03 8.92 24.93
N THR A 6 8.65 9.81 24.15
CA THR A 6 7.94 10.90 23.46
C THR A 6 7.58 10.54 22.02
N THR A 7 8.48 9.88 21.29
CA THR A 7 8.31 9.63 19.84
C THR A 7 8.13 8.17 19.46
N HIS A 8 8.28 7.25 20.43
CA HIS A 8 8.21 5.79 20.21
C HIS A 8 9.16 5.26 19.13
N THR A 9 10.26 5.97 18.88
CA THR A 9 11.27 5.63 17.87
C THR A 9 12.67 5.65 18.46
N VAL A 10 13.50 4.69 18.06
CA VAL A 10 14.89 4.52 18.53
C VAL A 10 15.92 5.01 17.51
N ILE A 11 15.53 5.14 16.23
CA ILE A 11 16.43 5.39 15.10
C ILE A 11 15.99 6.66 14.37
N ASP A 12 16.97 7.50 13.97
CA ASP A 12 16.80 8.65 13.09
C ASP A 12 16.47 8.22 11.65
N ASN A 13 15.25 7.75 11.42
CA ASN A 13 14.77 7.54 10.05
C ASN A 13 14.31 8.89 9.50
N ALA A 14 15.15 9.54 8.70
CA ALA A 14 14.72 10.59 7.79
C ALA A 14 13.78 9.96 6.76
N HIS A 15 12.49 9.81 7.11
CA HIS A 15 11.48 9.49 6.13
C HIS A 15 11.36 10.72 5.22
N PRO A 16 11.49 10.58 3.90
CA PRO A 16 10.99 11.62 3.02
C PRO A 16 9.52 11.80 3.42
N GLN A 17 9.18 13.02 3.86
CA GLN A 17 7.79 13.36 4.04
C GLN A 17 7.13 13.04 2.71
N THR A 18 6.12 12.16 2.73
CA THR A 18 5.27 11.96 1.58
C THR A 18 4.77 13.33 1.18
N CYS A 19 5.27 13.85 0.05
CA CYS A 19 4.71 15.03 -0.57
C CYS A 19 3.28 14.65 -0.92
N HIS A 20 2.34 15.02 -0.05
CA HIS A 20 0.95 15.06 -0.43
C HIS A 20 0.89 15.89 -1.70
N THR A 21 0.26 15.36 -2.75
CA THR A 21 -0.01 16.10 -3.97
C THR A 21 -0.61 17.43 -3.52
N VAL A 22 0.15 18.51 -3.70
CA VAL A 22 -0.23 19.83 -3.20
C VAL A 22 -1.60 20.11 -3.79
N ARG A 23 -2.58 20.42 -2.94
CA ARG A 23 -3.88 20.93 -3.38
C ARG A 23 -3.63 22.32 -3.96
N THR A 24 -3.22 22.36 -5.22
CA THR A 24 -3.12 23.59 -5.98
C THR A 24 -4.53 24.14 -6.18
N GLU A 25 -4.68 25.48 -6.16
CA GLU A 25 -5.98 26.13 -6.35
C GLU A 25 -6.64 25.69 -7.67
N GLU A 26 -5.83 25.44 -8.70
CA GLU A 26 -6.29 24.95 -10.00
C GLU A 26 -6.98 23.57 -9.91
N VAL A 27 -6.40 22.63 -9.14
CA VAL A 27 -6.96 21.28 -8.95
C VAL A 27 -8.24 21.35 -8.11
N LEU A 28 -8.28 22.26 -7.11
CA LEU A 28 -9.49 22.49 -6.31
C LEU A 28 -10.63 23.08 -7.15
N ALA A 29 -10.35 24.11 -7.94
CA ALA A 29 -11.34 24.75 -8.82
C ALA A 29 -11.84 23.80 -9.92
N ALA A 30 -10.98 22.92 -10.44
CA ALA A 30 -11.38 21.90 -11.40
C ALA A 30 -12.34 20.87 -10.76
N VAL A 31 -12.06 20.42 -9.53
CA VAL A 31 -12.94 19.50 -8.80
C VAL A 31 -14.29 20.16 -8.50
N GLU A 32 -14.29 21.43 -8.08
CA GLU A 32 -15.51 22.18 -7.79
C GLU A 32 -16.42 22.30 -9.01
N ARG A 33 -15.88 22.69 -10.18
CA ARG A 33 -16.65 22.72 -11.43
C ARG A 33 -17.22 21.36 -11.83
N SER A 34 -16.45 20.28 -11.68
CA SER A 34 -16.96 18.94 -12.00
C SER A 34 -18.09 18.48 -11.07
N VAL A 35 -18.07 18.89 -9.80
CA VAL A 35 -19.17 18.60 -8.85
C VAL A 35 -20.41 19.43 -9.17
N GLU A 36 -20.24 20.66 -9.64
CA GLU A 36 -21.34 21.54 -10.05
C GLU A 36 -22.02 21.08 -11.35
N GLU A 37 -21.26 20.51 -12.30
CA GLU A 37 -21.79 20.00 -13.57
C GLU A 37 -22.69 18.76 -13.41
N ASP A 38 -22.31 17.78 -12.60
CA ASP A 38 -23.17 16.61 -12.32
C ASP A 38 -22.89 16.02 -10.92
N PRO A 39 -23.67 16.39 -9.89
CA PRO A 39 -23.37 16.04 -8.50
C PRO A 39 -23.54 14.54 -8.20
N ASN A 40 -24.19 13.79 -9.09
CA ASN A 40 -24.49 12.37 -8.87
C ASN A 40 -23.49 11.42 -9.55
N VAL A 41 -22.59 11.93 -10.38
CA VAL A 41 -21.62 11.10 -11.09
C VAL A 41 -20.27 11.19 -10.39
N SER A 42 -19.69 10.03 -10.08
CA SER A 42 -18.35 9.99 -9.47
C SER A 42 -17.33 10.60 -10.43
N ILE A 43 -16.42 11.42 -9.92
CA ILE A 43 -15.27 11.98 -10.67
C ILE A 43 -14.56 10.91 -11.53
N ARG A 44 -14.51 9.66 -11.04
CA ARG A 44 -13.92 8.54 -11.79
C ARG A 44 -14.65 8.24 -13.11
N HIS A 45 -15.98 8.34 -13.12
CA HIS A 45 -16.80 8.17 -14.31
C HIS A 45 -16.72 9.41 -15.22
N HIS A 46 -16.71 10.62 -14.65
CA HIS A 46 -16.50 11.86 -15.43
C HIS A 46 -15.18 11.82 -16.20
N LEU A 47 -14.11 11.37 -15.54
CA LEU A 47 -12.77 11.28 -16.13
C LEU A 47 -12.53 9.96 -16.89
N ALA A 48 -13.58 9.14 -17.10
CA ALA A 48 -13.50 7.85 -17.79
C ALA A 48 -12.38 6.91 -17.28
N LEU A 49 -12.03 6.98 -15.99
CA LEU A 49 -10.93 6.22 -15.40
C LEU A 49 -11.31 4.76 -15.21
N ARG A 50 -10.37 3.86 -15.54
CA ARG A 50 -10.50 2.42 -15.36
C ARG A 50 -9.72 1.95 -14.15
N ALA A 51 -10.24 0.92 -13.48
CA ALA A 51 -9.59 0.34 -12.32
C ALA A 51 -8.60 -0.76 -12.73
N TYR A 52 -7.32 -0.57 -12.43
CA TYR A 52 -6.27 -1.56 -12.67
C TYR A 52 -5.82 -2.17 -11.35
N LYS A 53 -5.80 -3.50 -11.28
CA LYS A 53 -5.39 -4.24 -10.08
C LYS A 53 -3.87 -4.21 -9.94
N ILE A 54 -3.37 -3.77 -8.79
CA ILE A 54 -1.95 -3.91 -8.47
C ILE A 54 -1.71 -5.37 -8.06
N GLN A 55 -0.80 -6.06 -8.74
CA GLN A 55 -0.41 -7.42 -8.39
C GLN A 55 1.04 -7.42 -7.92
N LEU A 56 1.26 -7.89 -6.69
CA LEU A 56 2.61 -8.22 -6.23
C LEU A 56 2.95 -9.62 -6.73
N VAL A 57 3.91 -9.72 -7.63
CA VAL A 57 4.36 -10.99 -8.18
C VAL A 57 5.78 -11.27 -7.68
N GLN A 58 6.01 -12.47 -7.16
CA GLN A 58 7.34 -12.97 -6.85
C GLN A 58 7.70 -14.05 -7.86
N LYS A 59 8.95 -14.05 -8.33
CA LYS A 59 9.45 -15.13 -9.18
C LYS A 59 9.42 -16.44 -8.39
N LEU A 60 8.52 -17.34 -8.76
CA LEU A 60 8.37 -18.63 -8.12
C LEU A 60 9.43 -19.60 -8.63
N LYS A 61 10.25 -20.15 -7.73
CA LYS A 61 11.19 -21.23 -8.03
C LYS A 61 10.53 -22.58 -7.76
N SER A 62 10.94 -23.63 -8.46
CA SER A 62 10.40 -24.99 -8.27
C SER A 62 10.52 -25.48 -6.81
N ARG A 63 11.52 -25.01 -6.07
CA ARG A 63 11.73 -25.30 -4.65
C ARG A 63 10.71 -24.62 -3.73
N ASP A 64 10.08 -23.53 -4.15
CA ASP A 64 9.26 -22.70 -3.26
C ASP A 64 7.94 -23.38 -2.89
N HIS A 65 7.44 -24.31 -3.71
CA HIS A 65 6.15 -24.96 -3.49
C HIS A 65 6.07 -25.72 -2.16
N HIS A 66 7.08 -26.54 -1.84
CA HIS A 66 7.08 -27.30 -0.59
C HIS A 66 7.33 -26.38 0.61
N VAL A 67 8.29 -25.46 0.50
CA VAL A 67 8.65 -24.54 1.59
C VAL A 67 7.45 -23.65 1.98
N ARG A 68 6.71 -23.13 0.99
CA ARG A 68 5.53 -22.29 1.25
C ARG A 68 4.41 -23.08 1.93
N ARG A 69 4.16 -24.33 1.51
CA ARG A 69 3.15 -25.18 2.14
C ARG A 69 3.48 -25.47 3.60
N THR A 70 4.70 -25.93 3.88
CA THR A 70 5.16 -26.19 5.25
C THR A 70 5.10 -24.94 6.12
N PHE A 71 5.44 -23.77 5.57
CA PHE A 71 5.33 -22.50 6.29
C PHE A 71 3.88 -22.13 6.60
N SER A 72 2.94 -22.29 5.65
CA SER A 72 1.52 -22.02 5.86
C SER A 72 0.92 -22.90 6.96
N GLU A 73 1.21 -24.20 6.92
CA GLU A 73 0.78 -25.17 7.94
C GLU A 73 1.32 -24.82 9.34
N TRP A 74 2.57 -24.33 9.41
CA TRP A 74 3.16 -23.87 10.67
C TRP A 74 2.59 -22.54 11.17
N ALA A 75 2.26 -21.62 10.26
CA ALA A 75 1.83 -20.26 10.60
C ALA A 75 0.34 -20.16 11.02
N GLU A 76 -0.50 -21.12 10.63
CA GLU A 76 -1.96 -21.10 10.81
C GLU A 76 -2.43 -20.84 12.25
N ASN A 77 -1.60 -21.10 13.26
CA ASN A 77 -2.02 -21.02 14.66
C ASN A 77 -1.24 -20.04 15.55
N LYS A 78 -0.23 -19.31 15.06
CA LYS A 78 0.72 -18.63 15.98
C LYS A 78 1.20 -17.22 15.62
N ILE A 79 0.92 -16.69 14.43
CA ILE A 79 1.58 -15.45 14.00
C ILE A 79 0.62 -14.48 13.32
N SER A 80 0.60 -13.25 13.85
CA SER A 80 0.07 -12.08 13.17
C SER A 80 1.21 -11.12 12.83
N HIS A 81 1.29 -10.71 11.56
CA HIS A 81 2.29 -9.76 11.09
C HIS A 81 1.66 -8.38 10.89
N PHE A 82 2.31 -7.35 11.42
CA PHE A 82 1.95 -5.96 11.20
C PHE A 82 3.05 -5.28 10.39
N TRP A 83 2.64 -4.54 9.35
CA TRP A 83 3.56 -3.79 8.50
C TRP A 83 3.63 -2.35 9.01
N LEU A 84 4.82 -1.91 9.44
CA LEU A 84 5.00 -0.55 9.99
C LEU A 84 5.20 0.54 8.93
N ASN A 85 5.51 0.16 7.70
CA ASN A 85 5.87 1.08 6.62
C ASN A 85 4.69 1.44 5.70
N GLY A 86 3.44 1.27 6.16
CA GLY A 86 2.26 1.48 5.32
C GLY A 86 2.18 0.50 4.15
N TYR A 87 2.74 -0.72 4.31
CA TYR A 87 2.66 -1.75 3.29
C TYR A 87 1.20 -2.00 2.93
N VAL A 88 0.85 -1.52 1.75
CA VAL A 88 -0.51 -1.55 1.25
C VAL A 88 -0.86 -3.02 1.00
N ASN A 89 -1.98 -3.49 1.54
CA ASN A 89 -2.50 -4.82 1.24
C ASN A 89 -2.87 -4.88 -0.24
N THR A 90 -1.89 -5.23 -1.08
CA THR A 90 -2.00 -5.29 -2.53
C THR A 90 -3.04 -6.28 -3.03
N GLN A 91 -3.61 -7.14 -2.18
CA GLN A 91 -4.73 -8.00 -2.60
C GLN A 91 -5.98 -7.19 -2.99
N ASN A 92 -6.18 -6.01 -2.39
CA ASN A 92 -7.36 -5.18 -2.61
C ASN A 92 -7.07 -3.81 -3.25
N CYS A 93 -5.83 -3.54 -3.65
CA CYS A 93 -5.46 -2.22 -4.14
C CYS A 93 -5.55 -2.10 -5.65
N ARG A 94 -6.25 -1.05 -6.07
CA ARG A 94 -6.48 -0.69 -7.46
C ARG A 94 -6.05 0.75 -7.69
N ILE A 95 -5.37 0.99 -8.80
CA ILE A 95 -5.10 2.33 -9.32
C ILE A 95 -6.17 2.69 -10.34
N TRP A 96 -6.53 3.98 -10.41
CA TRP A 96 -7.48 4.50 -11.37
C TRP A 96 -6.71 5.34 -12.37
N SER A 97 -6.75 4.96 -13.64
CA SER A 97 -6.03 5.62 -14.73
C SER A 97 -6.86 5.52 -16.01
N GLU A 98 -6.65 6.42 -16.96
CA GLU A 98 -7.26 6.32 -18.29
C GLU A 98 -6.67 5.13 -19.07
N ASN A 99 -5.35 4.93 -18.95
CA ASN A 99 -4.59 3.86 -19.62
C ASN A 99 -3.87 2.96 -18.61
N ASN A 100 -3.61 1.71 -19.00
CA ASN A 100 -2.82 0.76 -18.20
C ASN A 100 -1.38 1.28 -18.10
N PRO A 101 -0.86 1.58 -16.90
CA PRO A 101 0.48 2.18 -16.79
C PRO A 101 1.62 1.20 -17.06
N GLU A 102 1.37 -0.11 -17.16
CA GLU A 102 2.36 -1.17 -17.45
C GLU A 102 3.67 -1.06 -16.64
N ALA A 103 3.60 -0.42 -15.47
CA ALA A 103 4.75 -0.10 -14.66
C ALA A 103 5.06 -1.26 -13.71
N PHE A 104 6.31 -1.71 -13.72
CA PHE A 104 6.84 -2.67 -12.77
C PHE A 104 7.77 -1.96 -11.82
N ILE A 105 7.46 -1.98 -10.53
CA ILE A 105 8.29 -1.39 -9.48
C ILE A 105 8.87 -2.56 -8.67
N GLU A 106 10.18 -2.73 -8.74
CA GLU A 106 10.88 -3.70 -7.91
C GLU A 106 10.98 -3.16 -6.48
N THR A 107 10.58 -3.99 -5.51
CA THR A 107 10.66 -3.67 -4.09
C THR A 107 11.41 -4.79 -3.36
N PRO A 108 12.12 -4.48 -2.26
CA PRO A 108 12.85 -5.50 -1.51
C PRO A 108 11.88 -6.58 -1.00
N LEU A 109 12.27 -7.84 -1.18
CA LEU A 109 11.46 -9.03 -0.87
C LEU A 109 10.99 -9.10 0.60
N HIS A 110 11.76 -8.47 1.50
CA HIS A 110 11.50 -8.45 2.93
C HIS A 110 11.39 -7.00 3.40
N PRO A 111 10.21 -6.37 3.24
CA PRO A 111 9.93 -5.09 3.88
C PRO A 111 10.08 -5.24 5.40
N GLN A 112 10.45 -4.16 6.09
CA GLN A 112 10.47 -4.16 7.55
C GLN A 112 9.06 -4.47 8.08
N LYS A 113 8.94 -5.61 8.76
CA LYS A 113 7.71 -6.08 9.39
C LYS A 113 7.93 -6.26 10.87
N LEU A 114 6.93 -5.91 11.68
CA LEU A 114 6.87 -6.34 13.07
C LEU A 114 6.14 -7.68 13.14
N THR A 115 6.78 -8.64 13.79
CA THR A 115 6.14 -9.91 14.14
C THR A 115 5.80 -9.83 15.62
N VAL A 116 4.50 -9.79 15.93
CA VAL A 116 4.03 -9.79 17.31
C VAL A 116 3.62 -11.22 17.64
N TRP A 117 4.16 -11.73 18.74
CA TRP A 117 3.77 -13.01 19.31
C TRP A 117 2.81 -12.73 20.45
N CYS A 118 1.59 -13.23 20.37
CA CYS A 118 0.64 -13.20 21.47
C CYS A 118 0.57 -14.59 22.09
N ALA A 119 0.87 -14.70 23.39
CA ALA A 119 0.54 -15.87 24.19
C ALA A 119 -0.70 -15.49 25.00
N LEU A 120 -1.80 -16.22 24.79
CA LEU A 120 -2.99 -16.15 25.65
C LEU A 120 -2.71 -16.85 26.98
#